data_AF-A0A931PIV7-F1
#
_entry.id   AF-A0A931PIV7-F1
#
_cell.length_a   1.000
_cell.length_b   1.000
_cell.length_c   1.000
_cell.angle_alpha   90.00
_cell.angle_beta   90.00
_cell.angle_gamma   90.00
#
_symmetry.space_group_name_H-M   'P 1'
#
loop_
_entity.id
_entity.type
_entity.pdbx_description
1 polymer ?
#
loop_
_entity_poly.entity_id
_entity_poly.type
_entity_poly.pdbx_seq_one_letter_code
_entity_poly.pdbx_strand_id
1 'polypeptide(L)' 'MAFAELTSARLADISPDVILSALVGDDFDAVEMAMVLQAIGFRGRYRVIARGLPNPQVVRAEISRAAPEVDFNILSLP' A
#
# COMPACT_ATOMS: atom_id res chain seq x y z
N MET A 1 -4.72 1.41 14.02
CA MET A 1 -4.03 0.11 13.90
C MET A 1 -2.58 0.44 13.60
N ALA A 2 -1.64 -0.05 14.39
CA ALA A 2 -0.21 0.14 14.09
C ALA A 2 0.18 -0.77 12.92
N PHE A 3 1.12 -0.33 12.08
CA PHE A 3 1.61 -1.10 10.93
C PHE A 3 2.11 -2.49 11.34
N ALA A 4 2.80 -2.59 12.48
CA ALA A 4 3.34 -3.82 13.03
C ALA A 4 2.28 -4.92 13.32
N GLU A 5 1.00 -4.56 13.41
CA GLU A 5 -0.05 -5.54 13.65
C GLU A 5 -0.68 -6.11 12.36
N LEU A 6 -0.20 -5.71 11.18
CA LEU A 6 -0.69 -6.22 9.90
C LEU A 6 -0.12 -7.61 9.64
N THR A 7 -0.98 -8.63 9.63
CA THR A 7 -0.59 -10.02 9.41
C THR A 7 -1.54 -10.71 8.42
N SER A 8 -1.08 -11.82 7.82
CA SER A 8 -1.91 -12.64 6.92
C SER A 8 -3.20 -13.11 7.59
N ALA A 9 -3.14 -13.53 8.86
CA ALA A 9 -4.29 -14.00 9.62
C ALA A 9 -5.38 -12.92 9.75
N ARG A 10 -4.99 -11.67 10.00
CA ARG A 10 -5.94 -10.55 10.09
C ARG A 10 -6.52 -10.20 8.72
N LEU A 11 -5.72 -10.26 7.66
CA LEU A 11 -6.24 -10.06 6.30
C LEU A 11 -7.22 -11.15 5.90
N ALA A 12 -7.01 -12.40 6.32
CA ALA A 12 -7.96 -13.49 6.08
C ALA A 12 -9.29 -13.26 6.82
N ASP A 13 -9.22 -12.81 8.08
CA ASP A 13 -10.40 -12.53 8.91
C ASP A 13 -11.24 -11.36 8.37
N ILE A 14 -10.58 -10.25 8.02
CA ILE A 14 -11.25 -9.05 7.50
C ILE A 14 -11.65 -9.23 6.02
N SER A 15 -10.84 -9.99 5.25
CA SER A 15 -10.98 -10.18 3.80
C SER A 15 -11.23 -8.88 3.01
N PRO A 16 -10.35 -7.87 3.11
CA PRO A 16 -10.61 -6.57 2.51
C PRO A 16 -10.42 -6.56 0.99
N ASP A 17 -11.33 -5.92 0.26
CA ASP A 17 -11.18 -5.65 -1.18
C ASP A 17 -10.15 -4.55 -1.47
N VAL A 18 -9.96 -3.63 -0.51
CA VAL A 18 -9.12 -2.44 -0.64
C VAL A 18 -8.40 -2.18 0.67
N ILE A 19 -7.10 -1.91 0.57
CA ILE A 19 -6.27 -1.35 1.64
C ILE A 19 -5.90 0.07 1.24
N LEU A 20 -6.10 1.02 2.16
CA LEU A 20 -5.89 2.43 1.95
C LEU A 20 -4.89 2.97 2.99
N SER A 21 -3.85 3.69 2.54
CA SER A 21 -2.90 4.35 3.45
C SER A 21 -2.47 5.73 2.95
N ALA A 22 -1.79 6.50 3.81
CA ALA A 22 -0.97 7.63 3.36
C ALA A 22 0.28 7.12 2.62
N LEU A 23 0.97 8.01 1.89
CA LEU A 23 2.24 7.66 1.24
C LEU A 23 3.36 7.45 2.26
N VAL A 24 3.37 8.28 3.30
CA VAL A 24 4.29 8.22 4.44
C VAL A 24 3.42 8.35 5.69
N GLY A 25 3.53 7.39 6.60
CA GLY A 25 3.00 7.46 7.96
C GLY A 25 4.13 7.65 8.96
N ASP A 26 3.78 7.67 10.24
CA ASP A 26 4.77 7.90 11.32
C ASP A 26 5.79 6.74 11.41
N ASP A 27 5.35 5.51 11.15
CA ASP A 27 6.15 4.28 11.33
C ASP A 27 6.26 3.42 10.06
N PHE A 28 5.84 3.92 8.89
CA PHE A 28 5.89 3.16 7.64
C PHE A 28 5.89 4.09 6.42
N ASP A 29 6.37 3.57 5.29
CA ASP A 29 6.09 4.14 3.98
C ASP A 29 5.32 3.16 3.09
N ALA A 30 4.74 3.68 2.01
CA ALA A 30 3.94 2.88 1.09
C ALA A 30 4.73 1.79 0.35
N VAL A 31 6.05 1.92 0.23
CA VAL A 31 6.91 0.89 -0.38
C VAL A 31 6.98 -0.31 0.57
N GLU A 32 7.28 -0.05 1.85
CA GLU A 32 7.29 -1.06 2.91
C GLU A 32 5.94 -1.77 3.04
N MET A 33 4.84 -1.00 3.04
CA MET A 33 3.49 -1.56 3.06
C MET A 33 3.24 -2.49 1.87
N ALA A 34 3.57 -2.06 0.65
CA ALA A 34 3.36 -2.87 -0.55
C ALA A 34 4.16 -4.18 -0.50
N MET A 35 5.42 -4.12 -0.05
CA MET A 35 6.26 -5.32 0.12
C MET A 35 5.66 -6.30 1.14
N VAL A 36 5.17 -5.80 2.27
CA VAL A 36 4.50 -6.63 3.28
C VAL A 36 3.24 -7.27 2.72
N LEU A 37 2.39 -6.50 2.02
CA LEU A 37 1.17 -7.01 1.39
C LEU A 37 1.47 -8.12 0.38
N GLN A 38 2.52 -7.96 -0.43
CA GLN A 38 2.96 -9.00 -1.33
C GLN A 38 3.45 -10.24 -0.56
N ALA A 39 4.31 -10.05 0.45
CA ALA A 39 4.89 -11.14 1.23
C ALA A 39 3.84 -12.00 1.93
N ILE A 40 2.72 -11.38 2.35
CA ILE A 40 1.59 -12.08 2.99
C ILE A 40 0.51 -12.55 2.01
N GLY A 41 0.73 -12.38 0.70
CA GLY A 41 -0.14 -12.89 -0.35
C GLY A 41 -1.45 -12.13 -0.55
N PHE A 42 -1.50 -10.85 -0.18
CA PHE A 42 -2.67 -10.00 -0.41
C PHE A 42 -2.93 -9.82 -1.92
N ARG A 43 -4.16 -10.11 -2.36
CA ARG A 43 -4.57 -10.00 -3.78
C ARG A 43 -5.64 -8.94 -4.05
N GLY A 44 -5.98 -8.13 -3.04
CA GLY A 44 -6.88 -6.99 -3.22
C GLY A 44 -6.14 -5.77 -3.78
N ARG A 45 -6.80 -4.61 -3.70
CA ARG A 45 -6.27 -3.34 -4.21
C ARG A 45 -5.57 -2.56 -3.11
N TYR A 46 -4.31 -2.20 -3.30
CA TYR A 46 -3.61 -1.27 -2.43
C TYR A 46 -3.67 0.16 -3.02
N ARG A 47 -4.15 1.11 -2.24
CA ARG A 47 -4.32 2.51 -2.65
C ARG A 47 -3.65 3.45 -1.66
N VAL A 48 -2.98 4.45 -2.20
CA VAL A 48 -2.34 5.49 -1.39
C VAL A 48 -2.97 6.84 -1.65
N ILE A 49 -3.28 7.57 -0.58
CA ILE A 49 -3.67 8.97 -0.65
C ILE A 49 -2.41 9.83 -0.49
N ALA A 50 -2.21 10.74 -1.43
CA ALA A 50 -1.15 11.74 -1.36
C ALA A 50 -1.61 13.06 -1.98
N ARG A 51 -1.16 14.18 -1.41
CA ARG A 51 -1.41 15.54 -1.93
C ARG A 51 -0.12 16.17 -2.42
N GLY A 52 -0.18 16.87 -3.55
CA GLY A 52 0.92 17.70 -4.05
C GLY A 52 2.17 16.93 -4.47
N LEU A 53 2.05 15.67 -4.91
CA LEU A 53 3.21 14.91 -5.38
C LEU A 53 3.80 15.56 -6.64
N PRO A 54 5.10 15.92 -6.64
CA PRO A 54 5.73 16.57 -7.78
C PRO A 54 5.83 15.62 -8.99
N ASN A 55 6.03 14.31 -8.76
CA ASN A 55 6.06 13.30 -9.81
C ASN A 55 5.44 11.97 -9.33
N PRO A 56 4.10 11.83 -9.39
CA PRO A 56 3.40 10.64 -8.92
C PRO A 56 3.74 9.38 -9.73
N GLN A 57 4.23 9.52 -10.97
CA GLN A 57 4.62 8.37 -11.79
C GLN A 57 5.90 7.72 -11.29
N VAL A 58 6.84 8.49 -10.74
CA VAL A 58 8.06 7.95 -10.12
C VAL A 58 7.70 7.10 -8.91
N VAL A 59 6.85 7.62 -8.03
CA VAL A 59 6.36 6.89 -6.84
C VAL A 59 5.64 5.61 -7.24
N ARG A 60 4.76 5.68 -8.26
CA ARG A 60 4.07 4.50 -8.78
C ARG A 60 5.04 3.46 -9.33
N ALA A 61 6.03 3.89 -10.12
CA ALA A 61 7.03 2.99 -10.68
C ALA A 61 7.89 2.34 -9.60
N GLU A 62 8.27 3.07 -8.55
CA GLU A 62 9.03 2.54 -7.43
C GLU A 62 8.26 1.45 -6.67
N ILE A 63 7.03 1.74 -6.26
CA ILE A 63 6.19 0.79 -5.52
C ILE A 63 5.86 -0.43 -6.39
N SER A 64 5.49 -0.25 -7.65
CA SER A 64 5.22 -1.36 -8.58
C SER A 64 6.47 -2.20 -8.87
N ARG A 65 7.69 -1.66 -8.74
CA ARG A 65 8.92 -2.44 -8.84
C ARG A 65 9.23 -3.23 -7.57
N ALA A 66 8.93 -2.66 -6.41
CA ALA A 66 9.13 -3.33 -5.12
C ALA A 66 8.12 -4.47 -4.89
N ALA A 67 6.88 -4.27 -5.32
CA ALA A 67 5.78 -5.22 -5.13
C ALA A 67 4.96 -5.41 -6.43
N PRO A 68 5.51 -6.12 -7.44
CA PRO A 68 4.88 -6.27 -8.76
C PRO A 68 3.56 -7.05 -8.75
N GLU A 69 3.28 -7.84 -7.71
CA GLU A 69 2.04 -8.63 -7.60
C GLU A 69 0.90 -7.86 -6.92
N VAL A 70 1.20 -6.70 -6.34
CA VAL A 70 0.20 -5.86 -5.65
C VAL A 70 -0.44 -4.90 -6.66
N ASP A 71 -1.77 -4.95 -6.77
CA ASP A 71 -2.52 -3.94 -7.53
C ASP A 71 -2.41 -2.60 -6.78
N PHE A 72 -1.48 -1.76 -7.24
CA PHE A 72 -1.17 -0.47 -6.62
C PHE A 72 -1.63 0.73 -7.48
N ASN A 73 -2.18 1.75 -6.82
CA ASN A 73 -2.36 3.07 -7.43
C ASN A 73 -2.40 4.21 -6.40
N ILE A 74 -2.08 5.42 -6.83
CA ILE A 74 -2.21 6.65 -6.04
C ILE A 74 -3.57 7.29 -6.33
N LEU A 75 -4.31 7.62 -5.27
CA LEU A 75 -5.54 8.39 -5.32
C LEU A 75 -5.21 9.86 -5.08
N SER A 76 -5.35 10.66 -6.14
CA SER A 76 -5.32 12.11 -6.02
C SER A 76 -6.65 12.59 -5.45
N LEU A 77 -6.60 13.16 -4.24
CA LEU A 77 -7.74 13.89 -3.71
C LEU A 77 -7.82 15.27 -4.39
N PRO A 78 -9.04 15.78 -4.65
CA PRO A 78 -9.23 17.15 -5.10
C PRO A 78 -8.71 18.18 -4.10
#